data_AF-A0A9P6D0S2-F1
#
_entry.id   AF-A0A9P6D0S2-F1
#
_cell.length_a   1.000
_cell.length_b   1.000
_cell.length_c   1.000
_cell.angle_alpha   90.00
_cell.angle_beta   90.00
_cell.angle_gamma   90.00
#
_symmetry.space_group_name_H-M   'P 1'
#
loop_
_entity.id
_entity.type
_entity.pdbx_description
1 polymer ?
#
loop_
_entity_poly.entity_id
_entity_poly.type
_entity_poly.pdbx_seq_one_letter_code
_entity_poly.pdbx_strand_id
1 'polypeptide(L)'
;KTRIDGQNAQLEADLLKFAIVINIPLAVFDYPEWKKLVKNVDACLISTTLCHIRDILIPQEVGHVRTVQIKELWMCENLTITFDGNTTRAPESESVYTIHVITVDRVVYVFEGNKASDESHTGHHLFQILDNLRPSQFTGIGSDDTGNTCVAHEKVQKEYPWILNMADPCHHLNNLTKDICNLPHFKGIIKDVHRTVKFFKKSTIANSHLKKAHRVHMILCGTASTVTFEMNLQQFFSVTKPLAKSITCLESSHATMADVYVFWLAIMASMNYTLQSDIGLPNDVAKNIGHLCNYHFNQSIHDGPSDIFITSFFLDPCFQNSNVLKGINPLTINMLRISGASGF
;
A
#
# COMPACT_ATOMS: atom_id res chain seq x y z
N LYS A 1 17.02 -48.69 10.12
CA LYS A 1 16.00 -48.17 9.18
C LYS A 1 15.32 -46.95 9.79
N THR A 2 14.47 -47.10 10.82
CA THR A 2 13.76 -46.00 11.51
C THR A 2 14.65 -44.84 11.99
N ARG A 3 15.87 -45.11 12.48
CA ARG A 3 16.83 -44.06 12.89
C ARG A 3 17.41 -43.27 11.72
N ILE A 4 17.69 -43.93 10.59
CA ILE A 4 18.24 -43.30 9.39
C ILE A 4 17.15 -42.49 8.68
N ASP A 5 15.92 -43.03 8.63
CA ASP A 5 14.76 -42.34 8.06
C ASP A 5 14.46 -41.04 8.84
N GLY A 6 14.54 -41.07 10.18
CA GLY A 6 14.41 -39.87 11.01
C GLY A 6 15.54 -38.86 10.83
N GLN A 7 16.78 -39.31 10.60
CA GLN A 7 17.91 -38.42 10.32
C GLN A 7 17.79 -37.74 8.95
N ASN A 8 17.32 -38.46 7.93
CA ASN A 8 17.07 -37.88 6.60
C ASN A 8 15.93 -36.84 6.65
N ALA A 9 14.84 -37.12 7.34
CA ALA A 9 13.73 -36.16 7.49
C ALA A 9 14.16 -34.87 8.23
N GLN A 10 14.97 -35.01 9.28
CA GLN A 10 15.51 -33.85 10.00
C GLN A 10 16.47 -33.03 9.11
N LEU A 11 17.33 -33.71 8.35
CA LEU A 11 18.21 -33.05 7.38
C LEU A 11 17.41 -32.29 6.32
N GLU A 12 16.36 -32.88 5.76
CA GLU A 12 15.49 -32.23 4.77
C GLU A 12 14.84 -30.95 5.33
N ALA A 13 14.32 -31.00 6.56
CA ALA A 13 13.76 -29.84 7.24
C ALA A 13 14.82 -28.75 7.48
N ASP A 14 16.02 -29.12 7.93
CA ASP A 14 17.12 -28.19 8.18
C ASP A 14 17.65 -27.56 6.89
N LEU A 15 17.71 -28.33 5.79
CA LEU A 15 18.12 -27.84 4.47
C LEU A 15 17.09 -26.89 3.87
N LEU A 16 15.79 -27.18 4.01
CA LEU A 16 14.73 -26.27 3.62
C LEU A 16 14.85 -24.96 4.40
N LYS A 17 14.97 -25.05 5.74
CA LYS A 17 15.12 -23.88 6.60
C LYS A 17 16.35 -23.05 6.24
N PHE A 18 17.49 -23.71 6.02
CA PHE A 18 18.73 -23.06 5.57
C PHE A 18 18.51 -22.32 4.26
N ALA A 19 17.98 -22.99 3.23
CA ALA A 19 17.77 -22.38 1.92
C ALA A 19 16.89 -21.12 1.99
N ILE A 20 15.79 -21.19 2.75
CA ILE A 20 14.81 -20.10 2.87
C ILE A 20 15.36 -18.94 3.71
N VAL A 21 15.95 -19.22 4.86
CA VAL A 21 16.39 -18.17 5.81
C VAL A 21 17.51 -17.30 5.22
N ILE A 22 18.43 -17.89 4.45
CA ILE A 22 19.53 -17.14 3.83
C ILE A 22 19.35 -16.94 2.32
N ASN A 23 18.16 -17.24 1.79
CA ASN A 23 17.77 -17.02 0.40
C ASN A 23 18.76 -17.60 -0.62
N ILE A 24 19.16 -18.86 -0.42
CA ILE A 24 20.01 -19.58 -1.37
C ILE A 24 19.14 -20.12 -2.53
N PRO A 25 19.58 -19.97 -3.79
CA PRO A 25 18.92 -20.61 -4.92
C PRO A 25 18.82 -22.13 -4.74
N LEU A 26 17.61 -22.70 -4.84
CA LEU A 26 17.38 -24.14 -4.66
C LEU A 26 18.15 -25.01 -5.66
N ALA A 27 18.60 -24.44 -6.78
CA ALA A 27 19.43 -25.14 -7.76
C ALA A 27 20.75 -25.65 -7.16
N VAL A 28 21.24 -25.05 -6.06
CA VAL A 28 22.44 -25.47 -5.34
C VAL A 28 22.37 -26.95 -4.93
N PHE A 29 21.19 -27.47 -4.60
CA PHE A 29 21.00 -28.85 -4.16
C PHE A 29 21.17 -29.89 -5.28
N ASP A 30 21.11 -29.45 -6.54
CA ASP A 30 21.30 -30.35 -7.68
C ASP A 30 22.76 -30.52 -8.10
N TYR A 31 23.66 -29.63 -7.67
CA TYR A 31 25.07 -29.64 -8.07
C TYR A 31 25.79 -30.93 -7.59
N PRO A 32 26.64 -31.53 -8.44
CA PRO A 32 27.41 -32.71 -8.08
C PRO A 32 28.30 -32.50 -6.83
N GLU A 33 28.85 -31.29 -6.67
CA GLU A 33 29.70 -30.91 -5.55
C GLU A 33 28.94 -30.96 -4.22
N TRP A 34 27.69 -30.48 -4.21
CA TRP A 34 26.81 -30.56 -3.05
C TRP A 34 26.50 -32.02 -2.68
N LYS A 35 26.10 -32.82 -3.67
CA LYS A 35 25.81 -34.24 -3.47
C LYS A 35 27.03 -35.02 -2.95
N LYS A 36 28.23 -34.65 -3.41
CA LYS A 36 29.50 -35.20 -2.92
C LYS A 36 29.78 -34.78 -1.48
N LEU A 37 29.53 -33.52 -1.13
CA LEU A 37 29.68 -33.01 0.24
C LEU A 37 28.80 -33.79 1.23
N VAL A 38 27.51 -33.95 0.93
CA VAL A 38 26.56 -34.68 1.80
C VAL A 38 27.02 -36.14 2.00
N LYS A 39 27.42 -36.81 0.93
CA LYS A 39 27.93 -38.20 1.00
C LYS A 39 29.24 -38.34 1.78
N ASN A 40 30.09 -37.31 1.78
CA ASN A 40 31.33 -37.31 2.56
C ASN A 40 31.08 -37.11 4.06
N VAL A 41 30.00 -36.40 4.43
CA VAL A 41 29.58 -36.22 5.82
C VAL A 41 29.03 -37.54 6.37
N ASP A 42 28.13 -38.18 5.63
CA ASP A 42 27.64 -39.52 5.94
C ASP A 42 27.16 -40.21 4.65
N ALA A 43 27.74 -41.38 4.36
CA ALA A 43 27.43 -42.15 3.16
C ALA A 43 25.99 -42.70 3.14
N CYS A 44 25.32 -42.76 4.29
CA CYS A 44 23.94 -43.20 4.43
C CYS A 44 22.90 -42.08 4.23
N LEU A 45 23.32 -40.81 4.20
CA LEU A 45 22.42 -39.68 3.97
C LEU A 45 22.08 -39.55 2.48
N ILE A 46 20.82 -39.24 2.20
CA ILE A 46 20.34 -38.99 0.84
C ILE A 46 20.32 -37.48 0.63
N SER A 47 21.11 -36.98 -0.33
CA SER A 47 21.06 -35.57 -0.72
C SER A 47 19.72 -35.26 -1.38
N THR A 48 19.01 -34.28 -0.84
CA THR A 48 17.80 -33.72 -1.44
C THR A 48 18.09 -33.09 -2.80
N THR A 49 17.09 -33.02 -3.66
CA THR A 49 17.15 -32.39 -4.99
C THR A 49 16.24 -31.17 -5.05
N LEU A 50 16.45 -30.31 -6.05
CA LEU A 50 15.56 -29.17 -6.28
C LEU A 50 14.10 -29.62 -6.44
N CYS A 51 13.85 -30.67 -7.23
CA CYS A 51 12.49 -31.14 -7.46
C CYS A 51 11.85 -31.64 -6.16
N HIS A 52 12.59 -32.34 -5.31
CA HIS A 52 12.04 -32.81 -4.04
C HIS A 52 11.72 -31.65 -3.10
N ILE A 53 12.59 -30.64 -2.99
CA ILE A 53 12.33 -29.45 -2.17
C ILE A 53 11.11 -28.69 -2.70
N ARG A 54 11.09 -28.42 -4.01
CA ARG A 54 10.04 -27.62 -4.66
C ARG A 54 8.68 -28.31 -4.67
N ASP A 55 8.65 -29.59 -5.02
CA ASP A 55 7.41 -30.30 -5.33
C ASP A 55 6.87 -31.09 -4.13
N ILE A 56 7.68 -31.31 -3.09
CA ILE A 56 7.29 -32.09 -1.90
C ILE A 56 7.44 -31.27 -0.61
N LEU A 57 8.66 -30.85 -0.25
CA LEU A 57 8.91 -30.24 1.06
C LEU A 57 8.21 -28.89 1.23
N ILE A 58 8.28 -28.01 0.23
CA ILE A 58 7.61 -26.71 0.28
C ILE A 58 6.08 -26.88 0.38
N PRO A 59 5.40 -27.66 -0.49
CA PRO A 59 3.97 -27.89 -0.37
C PRO A 59 3.54 -28.52 0.96
N GLN A 60 4.32 -29.46 1.50
CA GLN A 60 4.05 -30.07 2.81
C GLN A 60 4.13 -29.03 3.93
N GLU A 61 5.18 -28.20 3.95
CA GLU A 61 5.34 -27.15 4.96
C GLU A 61 4.23 -26.10 4.83
N VAL A 62 3.88 -25.70 3.60
CA VAL A 62 2.75 -24.80 3.35
C VAL A 62 1.44 -25.37 3.89
N GLY A 63 1.17 -26.66 3.68
CA GLY A 63 -0.02 -27.33 4.23
C GLY A 63 -0.02 -27.40 5.76
N HIS A 64 1.14 -27.65 6.36
CA HIS A 64 1.31 -27.63 7.82
C HIS A 64 1.04 -26.24 8.40
N VAL A 65 1.74 -25.22 7.88
CA VAL A 65 1.58 -23.81 8.28
C VAL A 65 0.14 -23.37 8.10
N ARG A 66 -0.51 -23.71 6.97
CA ARG A 66 -1.93 -23.40 6.73
C ARG A 66 -2.84 -23.96 7.81
N THR A 67 -2.62 -25.21 8.19
CA THR A 67 -3.42 -25.88 9.21
C THR A 67 -3.27 -25.21 10.58
N VAL A 68 -2.04 -24.79 10.91
CA VAL A 68 -1.77 -24.06 12.15
C VAL A 68 -2.41 -22.67 12.12
N GLN A 69 -2.25 -21.93 11.01
CA GLN A 69 -2.85 -20.61 10.82
C GLN A 69 -4.37 -20.63 10.94
N ILE A 70 -5.05 -21.58 10.28
CA ILE A 70 -6.52 -21.69 10.37
C ILE A 70 -6.96 -21.96 11.81
N LYS A 71 -6.27 -22.87 12.53
CA LYS A 71 -6.59 -23.16 13.92
C LYS A 71 -6.43 -21.95 14.83
N GLU A 72 -5.41 -21.15 14.59
CA GLU A 72 -5.16 -19.91 15.33
C GLU A 72 -6.22 -18.86 15.02
N LEU A 73 -6.49 -18.60 13.73
CA LEU A 73 -7.49 -17.64 13.29
C LEU A 73 -8.91 -18.01 13.77
N TRP A 74 -9.24 -19.29 13.85
CA TRP A 74 -10.51 -19.76 14.42
C TRP A 74 -10.69 -19.46 15.91
N MET A 75 -9.61 -19.18 16.65
CA MET A 75 -9.67 -18.77 18.05
C MET A 75 -9.74 -17.24 18.21
N CYS A 76 -9.55 -16.48 17.13
CA CYS A 76 -9.58 -15.03 17.15
C CYS A 76 -10.98 -14.49 16.81
N GLU A 77 -11.26 -13.27 17.25
CA GLU A 77 -12.45 -12.51 16.86
C GLU A 77 -12.02 -11.13 16.36
N ASN A 78 -12.94 -10.41 15.71
CA ASN A 78 -12.71 -9.07 15.16
C ASN A 78 -11.58 -9.04 14.13
N LEU A 79 -11.54 -10.06 13.28
CA LEU A 79 -10.59 -10.17 12.20
C LEU A 79 -10.90 -9.15 11.11
N THR A 80 -9.84 -8.64 10.49
CA THR A 80 -9.93 -7.81 9.29
C THR A 80 -9.30 -8.54 8.13
N ILE A 81 -9.99 -8.57 6.98
CA ILE A 81 -9.45 -9.14 5.76
C ILE A 81 -9.08 -8.04 4.78
N THR A 82 -7.88 -8.11 4.19
CA THR A 82 -7.45 -7.14 3.18
C THR A 82 -6.95 -7.80 1.91
N PHE A 83 -7.07 -7.09 0.80
CA PHE A 83 -6.67 -7.55 -0.53
C PHE A 83 -5.78 -6.50 -1.17
N ASP A 84 -4.65 -6.94 -1.70
CA ASP A 84 -3.75 -6.09 -2.46
C ASP A 84 -3.42 -6.76 -3.80
N GLY A 85 -3.62 -6.00 -4.87
CA GLY A 85 -3.43 -6.43 -6.24
C GLY A 85 -2.29 -5.66 -6.89
N ASN A 86 -1.33 -6.38 -7.49
CA ASN A 86 -0.26 -5.75 -8.25
C ASN A 86 -0.03 -6.47 -9.57
N THR A 87 0.40 -5.73 -10.58
CA THR A 87 0.76 -6.28 -11.89
C THR A 87 2.28 -6.39 -11.99
N THR A 88 2.77 -7.60 -12.25
CA THR A 88 4.20 -7.84 -12.41
C THR A 88 4.74 -7.12 -13.65
N ARG A 89 5.98 -6.64 -13.57
CA ARG A 89 6.65 -5.92 -14.67
C ARG A 89 7.39 -6.84 -15.66
N ALA A 90 7.08 -8.14 -15.63
CA ALA A 90 7.71 -9.14 -16.50
C ALA A 90 7.15 -9.05 -17.94
N PRO A 91 7.86 -9.59 -18.96
CA PRO A 91 7.38 -9.62 -20.35
C PRO A 91 6.00 -10.28 -20.50
N GLU A 92 5.71 -11.23 -19.61
CA GLU A 92 4.38 -11.77 -19.34
C GLU A 92 3.85 -11.04 -18.11
N SER A 93 3.19 -9.90 -18.31
CA SER A 93 2.62 -9.13 -17.20
C SER A 93 1.48 -9.91 -16.57
N GLU A 94 1.65 -10.31 -15.31
CA GLU A 94 0.69 -11.11 -14.57
C GLU A 94 0.11 -10.29 -13.42
N SER A 95 -1.22 -10.31 -13.28
CA SER A 95 -1.87 -9.75 -12.08
C SER A 95 -1.78 -10.76 -10.95
N VAL A 96 -1.15 -10.36 -9.85
CA VAL A 96 -1.03 -11.14 -8.62
C VAL A 96 -1.82 -10.44 -7.54
N TYR A 97 -2.70 -11.19 -6.87
CA TYR A 97 -3.47 -10.71 -5.74
C TYR A 97 -3.02 -11.44 -4.49
N THR A 98 -2.89 -10.69 -3.40
CA THR A 98 -2.54 -11.21 -2.08
C THR A 98 -3.66 -10.91 -1.10
N ILE A 99 -3.95 -11.89 -0.25
CA ILE A 99 -5.04 -11.84 0.71
C ILE A 99 -4.41 -11.93 2.09
N HIS A 100 -4.77 -11.00 2.95
CA HIS A 100 -4.23 -10.90 4.29
C HIS A 100 -5.36 -10.96 5.31
N VAL A 101 -5.09 -11.63 6.43
CA VAL A 101 -5.97 -11.62 7.60
C VAL A 101 -5.21 -10.98 8.74
N ILE A 102 -5.82 -9.99 9.38
CA ILE A 102 -5.23 -9.16 10.42
C ILE A 102 -6.00 -9.40 11.71
N THR A 103 -5.29 -9.71 12.79
CA THR A 103 -5.86 -9.88 14.13
C THR A 103 -5.92 -8.55 14.89
N VAL A 104 -6.64 -8.52 16.01
CA VAL A 104 -6.73 -7.34 16.91
C VAL A 104 -5.34 -6.90 17.42
N ASP A 105 -4.43 -7.86 17.61
CA ASP A 105 -3.05 -7.61 18.02
C ASP A 105 -2.14 -7.12 16.88
N ARG A 106 -2.73 -6.80 15.71
CA ARG A 106 -2.05 -6.33 14.49
C ARG A 106 -1.07 -7.34 13.90
N VAL A 107 -1.29 -8.63 14.13
CA VAL A 107 -0.54 -9.69 13.46
C VAL A 107 -1.14 -9.89 12.07
N VAL A 108 -0.29 -9.81 11.04
CA VAL A 108 -0.69 -9.94 9.64
C VAL A 108 -0.33 -11.33 9.13
N TYR A 109 -1.34 -12.09 8.73
CA TYR A 109 -1.19 -13.39 8.09
C TYR A 109 -1.37 -13.23 6.59
N VAL A 110 -0.34 -13.53 5.80
CA VAL A 110 -0.50 -13.72 4.34
C VAL A 110 -1.26 -15.03 4.16
N PHE A 111 -2.54 -14.91 3.84
CA PHE A 111 -3.43 -16.04 3.70
C PHE A 111 -3.35 -16.62 2.30
N GLU A 112 -3.40 -15.85 1.22
CA GLU A 112 -3.32 -16.45 -0.12
C GLU A 112 -2.66 -15.51 -1.12
N GLY A 113 -2.05 -16.08 -2.15
CA GLY A 113 -1.47 -15.36 -3.27
C GLY A 113 -1.91 -16.03 -4.56
N ASN A 114 -2.71 -15.35 -5.37
CA ASN A 114 -3.28 -15.91 -6.59
C ASN A 114 -2.87 -15.11 -7.82
N LYS A 115 -2.56 -15.84 -8.89
CA LYS A 115 -2.38 -15.30 -10.24
C LYS A 115 -3.75 -15.19 -10.89
N ALA A 116 -4.16 -13.99 -11.28
CA ALA A 116 -5.47 -13.75 -11.88
C ALA A 116 -5.33 -12.97 -13.20
N SER A 117 -4.61 -13.55 -14.15
CA SER A 117 -4.50 -13.01 -15.52
C SER A 117 -5.76 -13.24 -16.36
N ASP A 118 -6.56 -14.27 -16.06
CA ASP A 118 -7.60 -14.75 -16.98
C ASP A 118 -9.02 -14.79 -16.39
N GLU A 119 -9.19 -14.69 -15.06
CA GLU A 119 -10.51 -14.75 -14.43
C GLU A 119 -10.65 -13.73 -13.29
N SER A 120 -11.56 -12.77 -13.45
CA SER A 120 -11.98 -11.82 -12.41
C SER A 120 -12.87 -12.53 -11.38
N HIS A 121 -12.31 -13.48 -10.64
CA HIS A 121 -12.96 -14.24 -9.56
C HIS A 121 -12.86 -13.58 -8.18
N THR A 122 -12.49 -12.30 -8.09
CA THR A 122 -12.21 -11.60 -6.82
C THR A 122 -13.36 -11.69 -5.82
N GLY A 123 -14.61 -11.62 -6.29
CA GLY A 123 -15.80 -11.75 -5.43
C GLY A 123 -16.02 -13.17 -4.91
N HIS A 124 -16.09 -14.18 -5.78
CA HIS A 124 -16.39 -15.56 -5.38
C HIS A 124 -15.28 -16.14 -4.49
N HIS A 125 -14.03 -15.80 -4.80
CA HIS A 125 -12.88 -16.26 -4.04
C HIS A 125 -12.85 -15.68 -2.62
N LEU A 126 -13.22 -14.41 -2.46
CA LEU A 126 -13.41 -13.77 -1.16
C LEU A 126 -14.46 -14.50 -0.31
N PHE A 127 -15.61 -14.87 -0.89
CA PHE A 127 -16.63 -15.65 -0.18
C PHE A 127 -16.11 -17.01 0.28
N GLN A 128 -15.39 -17.74 -0.58
CA GLN A 128 -14.80 -19.02 -0.20
C GLN A 128 -13.85 -18.90 1.00
N ILE A 129 -13.06 -17.83 1.05
CA ILE A 129 -12.13 -17.60 2.17
C ILE A 129 -12.88 -17.25 3.44
N LEU A 130 -13.88 -16.36 3.35
CA LEU A 130 -14.74 -16.03 4.49
C LEU A 130 -15.45 -17.27 5.03
N ASP A 131 -15.98 -18.13 4.15
CA ASP A 131 -16.63 -19.39 4.54
C ASP A 131 -15.66 -20.35 5.23
N ASN A 132 -14.42 -20.46 4.74
CA ASN A 132 -13.37 -21.29 5.34
C ASN A 132 -12.96 -20.80 6.76
N LEU A 133 -12.98 -19.49 6.98
CA LEU A 133 -12.54 -18.85 8.23
C LEU A 133 -13.69 -18.38 9.13
N ARG A 134 -14.94 -18.71 8.78
CA ARG A 134 -16.18 -18.29 9.45
C ARG A 134 -16.43 -16.77 9.34
N PRO A 135 -17.42 -16.33 8.56
CA PRO A 135 -17.70 -14.90 8.38
C PRO A 135 -18.03 -14.14 9.68
N SER A 136 -18.53 -14.82 10.71
CA SER A 136 -18.87 -14.23 12.01
C SER A 136 -17.66 -13.73 12.80
N GLN A 137 -16.44 -14.15 12.44
CA GLN A 137 -15.20 -13.70 13.11
C GLN A 137 -14.67 -12.40 12.51
N PHE A 138 -15.16 -11.97 11.34
CA PHE A 138 -14.70 -10.79 10.65
C PHE A 138 -15.56 -9.57 10.97
N THR A 139 -14.89 -8.43 11.14
CA THR A 139 -15.52 -7.12 11.38
C THR A 139 -15.18 -6.10 10.32
N GLY A 140 -14.16 -6.36 9.50
CA GLY A 140 -13.69 -5.40 8.51
C GLY A 140 -13.18 -6.07 7.23
N ILE A 141 -13.40 -5.39 6.11
CA ILE A 141 -12.80 -5.68 4.81
C ILE A 141 -12.16 -4.42 4.24
N GLY A 142 -10.98 -4.53 3.65
CA GLY A 142 -10.33 -3.41 2.94
C GLY A 142 -9.63 -3.83 1.66
N SER A 143 -9.77 -3.04 0.60
CA SER A 143 -9.03 -3.19 -0.65
C SER A 143 -9.06 -1.90 -1.46
N ASP A 144 -8.30 -1.84 -2.57
CA ASP A 144 -8.37 -0.74 -3.50
C ASP A 144 -9.75 -0.71 -4.21
N ASP A 145 -10.33 0.47 -4.42
CA ASP A 145 -11.68 0.61 -5.02
C ASP A 145 -11.65 0.49 -6.56
N THR A 146 -11.07 -0.60 -7.09
CA THR A 146 -11.18 -0.94 -8.51
C THR A 146 -12.55 -1.54 -8.85
N GLY A 147 -12.94 -1.54 -10.13
CA GLY A 147 -14.29 -1.96 -10.53
C GLY A 147 -14.69 -3.38 -10.06
N ASN A 148 -13.74 -4.30 -9.98
CA ASN A 148 -14.00 -5.69 -9.55
C ASN A 148 -14.09 -5.83 -8.02
N THR A 149 -13.27 -5.09 -7.28
CA THR A 149 -13.26 -5.12 -5.81
C THR A 149 -14.47 -4.41 -5.23
N CYS A 150 -14.93 -3.33 -5.86
CA CYS A 150 -16.17 -2.64 -5.47
C CYS A 150 -17.39 -3.59 -5.51
N VAL A 151 -17.53 -4.37 -6.59
CA VAL A 151 -18.60 -5.39 -6.70
C VAL A 151 -18.46 -6.49 -5.65
N ALA A 152 -17.23 -6.90 -5.32
CA ALA A 152 -16.97 -7.88 -4.28
C ALA A 152 -17.37 -7.35 -2.89
N HIS A 153 -17.01 -6.10 -2.58
CA HIS A 153 -17.38 -5.44 -1.34
C HIS A 153 -18.90 -5.28 -1.21
N GLU A 154 -19.59 -4.84 -2.26
CA GLU A 154 -21.05 -4.71 -2.25
C GLU A 154 -21.74 -6.05 -1.95
N LYS A 155 -21.23 -7.16 -2.52
CA LYS A 155 -21.78 -8.49 -2.25
C LYS A 155 -21.52 -8.89 -0.80
N VAL A 156 -20.30 -8.70 -0.30
CA VAL A 156 -19.96 -9.02 1.10
C VAL A 156 -20.79 -8.20 2.06
N GLN A 157 -21.02 -6.90 1.81
CA GLN A 157 -21.88 -6.09 2.67
C GLN A 157 -23.35 -6.52 2.62
N LYS A 158 -23.85 -7.01 1.48
CA LYS A 158 -25.22 -7.55 1.37
C LYS A 158 -25.40 -8.85 2.15
N GLU A 159 -24.41 -9.73 2.13
CA GLU A 159 -24.46 -11.04 2.78
C GLU A 159 -24.05 -11.01 4.25
N TYR A 160 -23.07 -10.17 4.57
CA TYR A 160 -22.48 -9.99 5.90
C TYR A 160 -22.50 -8.50 6.31
N PRO A 161 -23.68 -7.92 6.65
CA PRO A 161 -23.81 -6.49 6.93
C PRO A 161 -23.00 -5.96 8.11
N TRP A 162 -22.53 -6.83 9.00
CA TRP A 162 -21.68 -6.46 10.13
C TRP A 162 -20.21 -6.26 9.74
N ILE A 163 -19.78 -6.69 8.55
CA ILE A 163 -18.42 -6.49 8.05
C ILE A 163 -18.33 -5.08 7.47
N LEU A 164 -17.56 -4.22 8.14
CA LEU A 164 -17.35 -2.84 7.73
C LEU A 164 -16.45 -2.77 6.50
N ASN A 165 -16.90 -2.06 5.47
CA ASN A 165 -16.10 -1.78 4.27
C ASN A 165 -15.21 -0.56 4.52
N MET A 166 -13.91 -0.78 4.42
CA MET A 166 -12.85 0.20 4.61
C MET A 166 -12.21 0.46 3.25
N ALA A 167 -12.58 1.57 2.63
CA ALA A 167 -11.96 2.02 1.39
C ALA A 167 -10.46 2.28 1.61
N ASP A 168 -9.61 2.01 0.61
CA ASP A 168 -8.17 2.26 0.73
C ASP A 168 -7.85 3.78 0.74
N PRO A 169 -7.46 4.35 1.88
CA PRO A 169 -7.19 5.78 1.98
C PRO A 169 -5.95 6.21 1.19
N CYS A 170 -4.95 5.33 1.04
CA CYS A 170 -3.73 5.61 0.28
C CYS A 170 -4.05 5.71 -1.20
N HIS A 171 -4.93 4.84 -1.71
CA HIS A 171 -5.41 4.92 -3.09
C HIS A 171 -6.12 6.25 -3.37
N HIS A 172 -7.02 6.70 -2.49
CA HIS A 172 -7.71 7.99 -2.62
C HIS A 172 -6.72 9.18 -2.64
N LEU A 173 -5.75 9.20 -1.74
CA LEU A 173 -4.70 10.24 -1.72
C LEU A 173 -3.79 10.20 -2.96
N ASN A 174 -3.51 9.02 -3.49
CA ASN A 174 -2.74 8.86 -4.71
C ASN A 174 -3.52 9.35 -5.94
N ASN A 175 -4.84 9.14 -5.98
CA ASN A 175 -5.71 9.69 -7.02
C ASN A 175 -5.74 11.22 -6.99
N LEU A 176 -5.85 11.84 -5.80
CA LEU A 176 -5.71 13.29 -5.65
C LEU A 176 -4.35 13.79 -6.17
N THR A 177 -3.27 13.09 -5.81
CA THR A 177 -1.91 13.42 -6.28
C THR A 177 -1.82 13.35 -7.80
N LYS A 178 -2.41 12.32 -8.42
CA LYS A 178 -2.49 12.14 -9.87
C LYS A 178 -3.25 13.27 -10.55
N ASP A 179 -4.38 13.69 -10.01
CA ASP A 179 -5.17 14.79 -10.58
C ASP A 179 -4.45 16.12 -10.50
N ILE A 180 -3.75 16.40 -9.39
CA ILE A 180 -2.88 17.56 -9.26
C ILE A 180 -1.76 17.51 -10.31
N CYS A 181 -1.12 16.36 -10.51
CA CYS A 181 -0.07 16.18 -11.51
C CYS A 181 -0.58 16.37 -12.95
N ASN A 182 -1.87 16.16 -13.20
CA ASN A 182 -2.50 16.34 -14.51
C ASN A 182 -2.81 17.80 -14.83
N LEU A 183 -2.75 18.72 -13.86
CA LEU A 183 -2.94 20.14 -14.11
C LEU A 183 -1.91 20.66 -15.13
N PRO A 184 -2.33 21.45 -16.15
CA PRO A 184 -1.42 21.96 -17.17
C PRO A 184 -0.18 22.67 -16.63
N HIS A 185 -0.34 23.40 -15.51
CA HIS A 185 0.73 24.11 -14.81
C HIS A 185 1.92 23.21 -14.45
N PHE A 186 1.68 21.98 -14.00
CA PHE A 186 2.75 21.09 -13.53
C PHE A 186 3.32 20.17 -14.62
N LYS A 187 2.69 20.07 -15.80
CA LYS A 187 3.17 19.19 -16.88
C LYS A 187 4.60 19.50 -17.33
N GLY A 188 4.96 20.78 -17.36
CA GLY A 188 6.30 21.24 -17.73
C GLY A 188 7.37 20.71 -16.78
N ILE A 189 7.22 20.99 -15.48
CA ILE A 189 8.19 20.60 -14.45
C ILE A 189 8.30 19.06 -14.33
N ILE A 190 7.17 18.33 -14.40
CA ILE A 190 7.17 16.86 -14.36
C ILE A 190 7.95 16.29 -15.55
N LYS A 191 7.78 16.85 -16.75
CA LYS A 191 8.50 16.43 -17.95
C LYS A 191 10.01 16.63 -17.82
N ASP A 192 10.43 17.78 -17.28
CA ASP A 192 11.84 18.10 -17.09
C ASP A 192 12.49 17.19 -16.04
N VAL A 193 11.79 16.93 -14.93
CA VAL A 193 12.22 15.96 -13.91
C VAL A 193 12.35 14.55 -14.51
N HIS A 194 11.34 14.06 -15.23
CA HIS A 194 11.39 12.75 -15.87
C HIS A 194 12.52 12.62 -16.88
N ARG A 195 12.76 13.66 -17.70
CA ARG A 195 13.90 13.68 -18.64
C ARG A 195 15.22 13.59 -17.91
N THR A 196 15.38 14.33 -16.82
CA THR A 196 16.59 14.35 -15.98
C THR A 196 16.83 12.98 -15.35
N VAL A 197 15.82 12.40 -14.69
CA VAL A 197 15.91 11.06 -14.09
C VAL A 197 16.24 10.00 -15.15
N LYS A 198 15.59 10.06 -16.33
CA LYS A 198 15.86 9.12 -17.44
C LYS A 198 17.29 9.22 -17.95
N PHE A 199 17.85 10.42 -18.05
CA PHE A 199 19.24 10.63 -18.45
C PHE A 199 20.22 10.02 -17.44
N PHE A 200 20.07 10.35 -16.16
CA PHE A 200 20.96 9.85 -15.10
C PHE A 200 20.80 8.36 -14.84
N LYS A 201 19.61 7.77 -15.04
CA LYS A 201 19.42 6.31 -14.95
C LYS A 201 20.21 5.54 -16.01
N LYS A 202 20.47 6.14 -17.17
CA LYS A 202 21.21 5.51 -18.28
C LYS A 202 22.71 5.83 -18.27
N SER A 203 23.12 6.98 -17.72
CA SER A 203 24.50 7.45 -17.81
C SER A 203 25.28 7.23 -16.53
N THR A 204 26.04 6.13 -16.48
CA THR A 204 26.98 5.83 -15.39
C THR A 204 28.08 6.89 -15.28
N ILE A 205 28.55 7.40 -16.43
CA ILE A 205 29.54 8.47 -16.52
C ILE A 205 28.99 9.75 -15.89
N ALA A 206 27.79 10.20 -16.28
CA ALA A 206 27.20 11.43 -15.73
C ALA A 206 26.97 11.34 -14.21
N ASN A 207 26.57 10.18 -13.69
CA ASN A 207 26.45 9.97 -12.24
C ASN A 207 27.80 10.11 -11.51
N SER A 208 28.88 9.57 -12.09
CA SER A 208 30.23 9.70 -11.53
C SER A 208 30.69 11.16 -11.51
N HIS A 209 30.46 11.89 -12.61
CA HIS A 209 30.76 13.31 -12.69
C HIS A 209 29.92 14.14 -11.71
N LEU A 210 28.62 13.87 -11.58
CA LEU A 210 27.75 14.57 -10.63
C LEU A 210 28.20 14.35 -9.17
N LYS A 211 28.55 13.12 -8.79
CA LYS A 211 29.08 12.81 -7.44
C LYS A 211 30.39 13.54 -7.15
N LYS A 212 31.28 13.64 -8.15
CA LYS A 212 32.53 14.41 -8.02
C LYS A 212 32.25 15.91 -7.91
N ALA A 213 31.38 16.44 -8.76
CA ALA A 213 31.01 17.86 -8.74
C ALA A 213 30.35 18.27 -7.41
N HIS A 214 29.48 17.44 -6.83
CA HIS A 214 28.88 17.69 -5.51
C HIS A 214 29.92 17.82 -4.39
N ARG A 215 31.01 17.04 -4.43
CA ARG A 215 32.07 17.10 -3.41
C ARG A 215 32.97 18.34 -3.54
N VAL A 216 33.15 18.83 -4.76
CA VAL A 216 34.12 19.89 -5.07
C VAL A 216 33.47 21.28 -5.08
N HIS A 217 32.24 21.39 -5.56
CA HIS A 217 31.70 22.69 -5.96
C HIS A 217 30.56 23.23 -5.11
N MET A 218 30.05 22.49 -4.10
CA MET A 218 28.95 22.93 -3.22
C MET A 218 27.95 23.80 -3.98
N ILE A 219 27.44 23.29 -5.12
CA ILE A 219 26.94 24.11 -6.24
C ILE A 219 25.96 25.17 -5.74
N LEU A 220 26.38 26.44 -5.77
CA LEU A 220 25.70 27.55 -5.09
C LEU A 220 25.22 28.68 -6.02
N CYS A 221 25.35 28.54 -7.34
CA CYS A 221 24.93 29.60 -8.26
C CYS A 221 24.25 29.05 -9.51
N GLY A 222 22.93 29.23 -9.55
CA GLY A 222 22.10 28.90 -10.69
C GLY A 222 22.10 29.99 -11.78
N THR A 223 21.84 29.59 -13.02
CA THR A 223 21.41 30.51 -14.09
C THR A 223 19.96 30.94 -13.86
N ALA A 224 19.47 31.97 -14.58
CA ALA A 224 18.05 32.35 -14.51
C ALA A 224 17.12 31.15 -14.78
N SER A 225 17.49 30.26 -15.71
CA SER A 225 16.72 29.05 -16.02
C SER A 225 16.69 28.05 -14.87
N THR A 226 17.78 27.90 -14.10
CA THR A 226 17.77 27.00 -12.94
C THR A 226 16.98 27.60 -11.79
N VAL A 227 16.99 28.92 -11.60
CA VAL A 227 16.14 29.58 -10.60
C VAL A 227 14.66 29.37 -10.94
N THR A 228 14.26 29.57 -12.20
CA THR A 228 12.87 29.29 -12.64
C THR A 228 12.48 27.83 -12.44
N PHE A 229 13.39 26.90 -12.76
CA PHE A 229 13.17 25.48 -12.52
C PHE A 229 13.01 25.17 -11.02
N GLU A 230 13.86 25.73 -10.16
CA GLU A 230 13.78 25.58 -8.70
C GLU A 230 12.47 26.14 -8.15
N MET A 231 12.03 27.31 -8.61
CA MET A 231 10.73 27.88 -8.21
C MET A 231 9.56 26.98 -8.61
N ASN A 232 9.52 26.53 -9.87
CA ASN A 232 8.46 25.63 -10.34
C ASN A 232 8.47 24.29 -9.59
N LEU A 233 9.66 23.79 -9.27
CA LEU A 233 9.84 22.57 -8.50
C LEU A 233 9.37 22.77 -7.04
N GLN A 234 9.70 23.89 -6.42
CA GLN A 234 9.24 24.24 -5.07
C GLN A 234 7.71 24.38 -5.00
N GLN A 235 7.08 24.97 -6.01
CA GLN A 235 5.61 25.01 -6.11
C GLN A 235 5.03 23.60 -6.15
N PHE A 236 5.55 22.74 -7.04
CA PHE A 236 5.11 21.36 -7.15
C PHE A 236 5.30 20.57 -5.85
N PHE A 237 6.46 20.70 -5.21
CA PHE A 237 6.72 20.06 -3.91
C PHE A 237 5.81 20.59 -2.81
N SER A 238 5.53 21.88 -2.76
CA SER A 238 4.69 22.46 -1.70
C SER A 238 3.29 21.86 -1.69
N VAL A 239 2.75 21.57 -2.88
CA VAL A 239 1.42 20.97 -3.04
C VAL A 239 1.45 19.44 -2.86
N THR A 240 2.47 18.74 -3.37
CA THR A 240 2.48 17.26 -3.33
C THR A 240 3.07 16.66 -2.05
N LYS A 241 3.96 17.38 -1.35
CA LYS A 241 4.61 16.93 -0.12
C LYS A 241 3.66 16.54 1.02
N PRO A 242 2.59 17.30 1.35
CA PRO A 242 1.68 16.87 2.42
C PRO A 242 0.97 15.55 2.08
N LEU A 243 0.64 15.33 0.80
CA LEU A 243 0.05 14.06 0.33
C LEU A 243 1.05 12.92 0.45
N ALA A 244 2.27 13.09 -0.07
CA ALA A 244 3.31 12.06 -0.02
C ALA A 244 3.65 11.64 1.42
N LYS A 245 3.77 12.60 2.34
CA LYS A 245 4.00 12.32 3.76
C LYS A 245 2.85 11.52 4.39
N SER A 246 1.61 11.91 4.09
CA SER A 246 0.43 11.26 4.65
C SER A 246 0.29 9.83 4.14
N ILE A 247 0.52 9.60 2.85
CA ILE A 247 0.54 8.23 2.27
C ILE A 247 1.58 7.38 2.97
N THR A 248 2.83 7.86 3.12
CA THR A 248 3.88 7.10 3.82
C THR A 248 3.52 6.78 5.27
N CYS A 249 2.83 7.69 5.96
CA CYS A 249 2.37 7.43 7.33
C CYS A 249 1.23 6.41 7.37
N LEU A 250 0.30 6.46 6.42
CA LEU A 250 -0.85 5.56 6.33
C LEU A 250 -0.49 4.14 5.85
N GLU A 251 0.62 3.98 5.12
CA GLU A 251 1.19 2.68 4.79
C GLU A 251 1.82 1.96 6.00
N SER A 252 1.90 2.61 7.17
CA SER A 252 2.40 1.98 8.39
C SER A 252 1.45 0.89 8.90
N SER A 253 2.00 -0.24 9.34
CA SER A 253 1.23 -1.29 10.05
C SER A 253 0.61 -0.81 11.37
N HIS A 254 1.06 0.33 11.90
CA HIS A 254 0.53 0.94 13.11
C HIS A 254 -0.55 1.99 12.85
N ALA A 255 -0.77 2.39 11.60
CA ALA A 255 -1.85 3.32 11.26
C ALA A 255 -3.22 2.76 11.69
N THR A 256 -4.12 3.65 12.05
CA THR A 256 -5.50 3.37 12.43
C THR A 256 -6.47 4.08 11.50
N MET A 257 -7.74 3.69 11.56
CA MET A 257 -8.80 4.38 10.82
C MET A 257 -8.97 5.84 11.28
N ALA A 258 -8.65 6.14 12.55
CA ALA A 258 -8.68 7.51 13.07
C ALA A 258 -7.57 8.37 12.43
N ASP A 259 -6.38 7.78 12.24
CA ASP A 259 -5.25 8.45 11.61
C ASP A 259 -5.58 8.91 10.17
N VAL A 260 -6.39 8.15 9.43
CA VAL A 260 -6.85 8.53 8.09
C VAL A 260 -7.51 9.91 8.12
N TYR A 261 -8.44 10.12 9.05
CA TYR A 261 -9.12 11.40 9.17
C TYR A 261 -8.18 12.50 9.69
N VAL A 262 -7.29 12.19 10.65
CA VAL A 262 -6.25 13.13 11.12
C VAL A 262 -5.35 13.60 9.99
N PHE A 263 -4.86 12.68 9.15
CA PHE A 263 -4.01 13.02 8.02
C PHE A 263 -4.75 13.80 6.95
N TRP A 264 -6.03 13.50 6.68
CA TRP A 264 -6.87 14.35 5.84
C TRP A 264 -6.96 15.78 6.38
N LEU A 265 -7.21 15.97 7.67
CA LEU A 265 -7.23 17.30 8.29
C LEU A 265 -5.87 18.01 8.17
N ALA A 266 -4.76 17.29 8.37
CA ALA A 266 -3.41 17.82 8.23
C ALA A 266 -3.11 18.23 6.78
N ILE A 267 -3.54 17.44 5.79
CA ILE A 267 -3.45 17.77 4.36
C ILE A 267 -4.24 19.04 4.08
N MET A 268 -5.51 19.09 4.50
CA MET A 268 -6.40 20.22 4.22
C MET A 268 -5.88 21.51 4.84
N ALA A 269 -5.36 21.45 6.08
CA ALA A 269 -4.71 22.59 6.72
C ALA A 269 -3.43 23.03 5.99
N SER A 270 -2.57 22.06 5.60
CA SER A 270 -1.33 22.33 4.86
C SER A 270 -1.60 22.95 3.49
N MET A 271 -2.61 22.44 2.79
CA MET A 271 -3.06 22.96 1.51
C MET A 271 -3.62 24.36 1.67
N ASN A 272 -4.49 24.61 2.66
CA ASN A 272 -5.04 25.95 2.91
C ASN A 272 -3.92 26.98 3.12
N TYR A 273 -2.96 26.66 3.98
CA TYR A 273 -1.81 27.52 4.23
C TYR A 273 -0.99 27.76 2.96
N THR A 274 -0.72 26.70 2.19
CA THR A 274 0.06 26.76 0.94
C THR A 274 -0.63 27.59 -0.13
N LEU A 275 -1.96 27.47 -0.27
CA LEU A 275 -2.76 28.17 -1.27
C LEU A 275 -2.99 29.65 -0.91
N GLN A 276 -2.95 30.00 0.38
CA GLN A 276 -3.00 31.39 0.85
C GLN A 276 -1.63 32.08 0.88
N SER A 277 -0.55 31.29 0.86
CA SER A 277 0.82 31.79 0.86
C SER A 277 1.24 32.31 -0.52
N ASP A 278 2.12 33.31 -0.55
CA ASP A 278 2.70 33.83 -1.79
C ASP A 278 3.82 32.92 -2.31
N ILE A 279 3.44 31.73 -2.77
CA ILE A 279 4.35 30.75 -3.39
C ILE A 279 4.44 30.92 -4.91
N GLY A 280 3.87 32.01 -5.46
CA GLY A 280 3.84 32.30 -6.89
C GLY A 280 2.95 31.37 -7.73
N LEU A 281 2.02 30.64 -7.10
CA LEU A 281 1.03 29.86 -7.83
C LEU A 281 -0.01 30.79 -8.47
N PRO A 282 -0.38 30.60 -9.75
CA PRO A 282 -1.51 31.30 -10.33
C PRO A 282 -2.81 31.04 -9.57
N ASN A 283 -3.64 32.08 -9.41
CA ASN A 283 -4.88 32.01 -8.64
C ASN A 283 -5.87 30.95 -9.16
N ASP A 284 -5.92 30.74 -10.47
CA ASP A 284 -6.74 29.69 -11.11
C ASP A 284 -6.24 28.29 -10.75
N VAL A 285 -4.92 28.08 -10.75
CA VAL A 285 -4.29 26.81 -10.34
C VAL A 285 -4.56 26.55 -8.86
N ALA A 286 -4.40 27.56 -8.00
CA ALA A 286 -4.67 27.45 -6.58
C ALA A 286 -6.14 27.06 -6.29
N LYS A 287 -7.09 27.69 -6.99
CA LYS A 287 -8.52 27.32 -6.90
C LYS A 287 -8.78 25.90 -7.36
N ASN A 288 -8.20 25.48 -8.49
CA ASN A 288 -8.35 24.11 -9.00
C ASN A 288 -7.82 23.07 -8.00
N ILE A 289 -6.67 23.32 -7.36
CA ILE A 289 -6.13 22.46 -6.31
C ILE A 289 -7.11 22.39 -5.13
N GLY A 290 -7.65 23.53 -4.67
CA GLY A 290 -8.64 23.56 -3.60
C GLY A 290 -9.92 22.79 -3.93
N HIS A 291 -10.38 22.87 -5.18
CA HIS A 291 -11.52 22.07 -5.66
C HIS A 291 -11.22 20.57 -5.65
N LEU A 292 -10.05 20.16 -6.15
CA LEU A 292 -9.62 18.76 -6.13
C LEU A 292 -9.50 18.21 -4.70
N CYS A 293 -8.92 18.99 -3.78
CA CYS A 293 -8.80 18.57 -2.37
C CYS A 293 -10.17 18.35 -1.74
N ASN A 294 -11.12 19.29 -1.93
CA ASN A 294 -12.49 19.13 -1.44
C ASN A 294 -13.23 17.96 -2.10
N TYR A 295 -13.05 17.78 -3.41
CA TYR A 295 -13.66 16.67 -4.14
C TYR A 295 -13.21 15.31 -3.59
N HIS A 296 -11.90 15.10 -3.47
CA HIS A 296 -11.34 13.83 -2.96
C HIS A 296 -11.59 13.64 -1.46
N PHE A 297 -11.60 14.72 -0.67
CA PHE A 297 -12.02 14.64 0.74
C PHE A 297 -13.46 14.17 0.86
N ASN A 298 -14.39 14.77 0.11
CA ASN A 298 -15.79 14.36 0.14
C ASN A 298 -15.94 12.91 -0.34
N GLN A 299 -15.28 12.55 -1.44
CA GLN A 299 -15.30 11.19 -1.98
C GLN A 299 -14.84 10.15 -0.95
N SER A 300 -13.78 10.44 -0.19
CA SER A 300 -13.18 9.48 0.76
C SER A 300 -13.88 9.48 2.12
N ILE A 301 -14.32 10.65 2.61
CA ILE A 301 -14.79 10.85 3.99
C ILE A 301 -16.31 10.96 4.09
N HIS A 302 -16.98 11.61 3.14
CA HIS A 302 -18.43 11.85 3.18
C HIS A 302 -19.23 10.85 2.33
N ASP A 303 -18.72 10.55 1.13
CA ASP A 303 -19.38 9.70 0.15
C ASP A 303 -18.78 8.27 0.16
N GLY A 304 -17.93 7.97 1.14
CA GLY A 304 -17.30 6.68 1.31
C GLY A 304 -18.30 5.56 1.65
N PRO A 305 -17.88 4.28 1.56
CA PRO A 305 -18.78 3.14 1.80
C PRO A 305 -19.22 3.00 3.27
N SER A 306 -18.52 3.66 4.19
CA SER A 306 -18.87 3.74 5.61
C SER A 306 -18.26 5.00 6.26
N ASP A 307 -18.86 5.45 7.35
CA ASP A 307 -18.36 6.59 8.14
C ASP A 307 -17.20 6.19 9.08
N ILE A 308 -16.47 5.11 8.78
CA ILE A 308 -15.52 4.49 9.71
C ILE A 308 -14.39 5.41 10.12
N PHE A 309 -13.90 6.27 9.21
CA PHE A 309 -12.79 7.19 9.50
C PHE A 309 -13.20 8.28 10.51
N ILE A 310 -14.39 8.87 10.34
CA ILE A 310 -14.91 9.85 11.30
C ILE A 310 -15.29 9.16 12.61
N THR A 311 -15.93 8.00 12.52
CA THR A 311 -16.39 7.25 13.70
C THR A 311 -15.22 6.82 14.57
N SER A 312 -14.16 6.26 13.96
CA SER A 312 -12.96 5.86 14.69
C SER A 312 -12.24 7.05 15.32
N PHE A 313 -12.16 8.20 14.61
CA PHE A 313 -11.64 9.44 15.19
C PHE A 313 -12.46 9.93 16.38
N PHE A 314 -13.79 9.86 16.30
CA PHE A 314 -14.67 10.25 17.40
C PHE A 314 -14.53 9.34 18.62
N LEU A 315 -14.34 8.03 18.40
CA LEU A 315 -14.20 7.03 19.45
C LEU A 315 -12.82 7.06 20.11
N ASP A 316 -11.80 7.61 19.46
CA ASP A 316 -10.47 7.74 20.02
C ASP A 316 -10.47 8.71 21.23
N PRO A 317 -10.13 8.24 22.44
CA PRO A 317 -10.07 9.07 23.64
C PRO A 317 -9.18 10.32 23.50
N CYS A 318 -8.16 10.27 22.63
CA CYS A 318 -7.26 11.39 22.40
C CYS A 318 -7.95 12.57 21.71
N PHE A 319 -9.06 12.33 21.00
CA PHE A 319 -9.69 13.31 20.12
C PHE A 319 -11.13 13.71 20.52
N GLN A 320 -11.72 13.10 21.55
CA GLN A 320 -13.12 13.32 21.97
C GLN A 320 -13.51 14.81 22.17
N ASN A 321 -12.56 15.66 22.58
CA ASN A 321 -12.79 17.09 22.82
C ASN A 321 -12.25 18.00 21.70
N SER A 322 -11.91 17.43 20.55
CA SER A 322 -11.32 18.20 19.45
C SER A 322 -12.33 19.16 18.83
N ASN A 323 -11.93 20.42 18.64
CA ASN A 323 -12.77 21.45 18.03
C ASN A 323 -13.22 21.11 16.60
N VAL A 324 -12.48 20.26 15.90
CA VAL A 324 -12.83 19.81 14.54
C VAL A 324 -14.13 19.01 14.47
N LEU A 325 -14.56 18.39 15.58
CA LEU A 325 -15.86 17.72 15.67
C LEU A 325 -17.05 18.70 15.56
N LYS A 326 -16.82 20.01 15.72
CA LYS A 326 -17.84 21.06 15.49
C LYS A 326 -17.94 21.47 14.01
N GLY A 327 -16.96 21.10 13.18
CA GLY A 327 -16.88 21.44 11.76
C GLY A 327 -15.91 20.51 11.03
N ILE A 328 -16.46 19.49 10.37
CA ILE A 328 -15.74 18.30 9.89
C ILE A 328 -14.75 18.62 8.76
N ASN A 329 -15.03 19.60 7.89
CA ASN A 329 -14.16 19.96 6.78
C ASN A 329 -13.70 21.43 6.89
N PRO A 330 -12.40 21.68 7.12
CA PRO A 330 -11.86 23.03 7.31
C PRO A 330 -11.78 23.87 6.02
N LEU A 331 -11.91 23.25 4.84
CA LEU A 331 -11.96 23.96 3.54
C LEU A 331 -13.40 24.16 3.03
N THR A 332 -14.43 23.75 3.77
CA THR A 332 -15.82 23.96 3.35
C THR A 332 -16.13 25.45 3.28
N ILE A 333 -16.58 25.90 2.12
CA ILE A 333 -17.10 27.25 1.95
C ILE A 333 -18.47 27.31 2.60
N ASN A 334 -18.61 28.08 3.67
CA ASN A 334 -19.92 28.39 4.25
C ASN A 334 -20.76 29.11 3.20
N MET A 335 -21.87 28.50 2.75
CA MET A 335 -22.81 29.17 1.86
C MET A 335 -23.36 30.42 2.55
N LEU A 336 -23.05 31.60 1.99
CA LEU A 336 -23.72 32.84 2.35
C LEU A 336 -25.21 32.70 2.03
N ARG A 337 -26.05 32.53 3.04
CA ARG A 337 -27.49 32.73 2.89
C ARG A 337 -27.70 34.22 2.59
N ILE A 338 -27.95 34.53 1.32
CA ILE A 338 -28.51 35.82 0.94
C ILE A 338 -29.94 35.81 1.47
N SER A 339 -30.16 36.46 2.62
CA SER A 339 -31.50 36.78 3.10
C SER A 339 -32.13 37.69 2.05
N GLY A 340 -33.08 37.14 1.30
CA GLY A 340 -33.88 37.91 0.35
C GLY A 340 -34.56 39.04 1.10
N ALA A 341 -34.17 40.27 0.80
CA ALA A 341 -34.97 41.44 1.09
C ALA A 341 -36.20 41.40 0.17
N SER A 342 -37.30 40.83 0.66
CA SER A 342 -38.61 41.04 0.05
C SER A 342 -39.25 42.26 0.70
N GLY A 343 -38.90 43.43 0.18
CA GLY A 343 -39.80 44.58 0.22
C GLY A 343 -40.73 44.49 -0.97
N PHE A 344 -42.04 44.38 -0.71
CA PHE A 344 -43.11 45.29 -1.14
C PHE A 344 -44.42 44.83 -0.52
#